data_AF-F2J0Y0-F1
#
_entry.id   AF-F2J0Y0-F1
#
_cell.length_a   1.000
_cell.length_b   1.000
_cell.length_c   1.000
_cell.angle_alpha   90.00
_cell.angle_beta   90.00
_cell.angle_gamma   90.00
#
_symmetry.space_group_name_H-M   'P 1'
#
loop_
_entity.id
_entity.type
_entity.pdbx_description
1 polymer ?
#
loop_
_entity_poly.entity_id
_entity_poly.type
_entity_poly.pdbx_seq_one_letter_code
_entity_poly.pdbx_strand_id
1 'polypeptide(L)'
;MTTAPALKKIRLNLARTKEFPNGSARHGYEFVAPLDADGHIDAGLWKKERDRCRVRRFWGDEEWEIGHLVHRPGGSWAFHYDIEGEDDDEAGYRFGAHAFAPGEYVSIKDEDGELHTFTVVTVQDV
;
A
#
# COMPACT_ATOMS: atom_id res chain seq x y z
N MET A 1 18.04 -8.53 -15.31
CA MET A 1 16.90 -8.46 -16.25
C MET A 1 15.93 -7.48 -15.64
N THR A 2 15.81 -6.27 -16.18
CA THR A 2 14.90 -5.25 -15.67
C THR A 2 13.50 -5.58 -16.17
N THR A 3 12.61 -5.94 -15.25
CA THR A 3 11.22 -6.30 -15.57
C THR A 3 10.50 -5.06 -16.10
N ALA A 4 9.75 -5.20 -17.19
CA ALA A 4 8.94 -4.11 -17.74
C ALA A 4 7.85 -3.68 -16.74
N PRO A 5 7.38 -2.42 -16.78
CA PRO A 5 6.34 -1.96 -15.88
C PRO A 5 5.07 -2.81 -16.05
N ALA A 6 4.63 -3.41 -14.96
CA ALA A 6 3.52 -4.34 -14.92
C ALA A 6 2.77 -4.20 -13.59
N LEU A 7 1.49 -4.58 -13.60
CA LEU A 7 0.71 -4.63 -12.37
C LEU A 7 1.29 -5.73 -11.47
N LYS A 8 1.61 -5.33 -10.24
CA LYS A 8 2.08 -6.23 -9.21
C LYS A 8 1.08 -6.26 -8.07
N LYS A 9 0.92 -7.43 -7.49
CA LYS A 9 0.24 -7.63 -6.21
C LYS A 9 1.28 -7.56 -5.10
N ILE A 10 1.16 -6.56 -4.24
CA ILE A 10 2.07 -6.28 -3.13
C ILE A 10 1.37 -6.65 -1.82
N ARG A 11 2.09 -7.35 -0.94
CA ARG A 11 1.67 -7.59 0.44
C ARG A 11 2.62 -6.93 1.42
N LEU A 12 2.05 -6.16 2.33
CA LEU A 12 2.72 -5.51 3.45
C LEU A 12 2.24 -6.15 4.74
N ASN A 13 3.16 -6.48 5.64
CA ASN A 13 2.83 -6.93 6.99
C ASN A 13 3.40 -5.93 8.01
N LEU A 14 2.68 -5.71 9.11
CA LEU A 14 3.10 -4.80 10.16
C LEU A 14 4.47 -5.23 10.71
N ALA A 15 5.41 -4.30 10.69
CA ALA A 15 6.73 -4.50 11.29
C ALA A 15 6.63 -4.47 12.82
N ARG A 16 7.76 -4.59 13.51
CA ARG A 16 7.78 -4.66 14.97
C ARG A 16 7.26 -3.35 15.58
N THR A 17 6.27 -3.46 16.46
CA THR A 17 5.76 -2.34 17.27
C THR A 17 5.79 -2.72 18.75
N LYS A 18 5.43 -1.79 19.63
CA LYS A 18 5.32 -2.05 21.07
C LYS A 18 4.32 -3.16 21.37
N GLU A 19 3.20 -3.19 20.66
CA GLU A 19 2.13 -4.20 20.82
C GLU A 19 2.45 -5.49 20.07
N PHE A 20 3.16 -5.39 18.94
CA PHE A 20 3.58 -6.53 18.12
C PHE A 20 5.11 -6.61 18.08
N PRO A 21 5.78 -7.12 19.13
CA PRO A 21 7.25 -7.12 19.20
C PRO A 21 7.92 -7.96 18.09
N ASN A 22 7.18 -8.91 17.51
CA ASN A 22 7.63 -9.75 16.38
C ASN A 22 7.08 -9.27 15.02
N GLY A 23 6.39 -8.13 14.98
CA GLY A 23 5.52 -7.74 13.88
C GLY A 23 4.25 -8.59 13.81
N SER A 24 3.46 -8.40 12.77
CA SER A 24 2.25 -9.18 12.58
C SER A 24 1.91 -9.43 11.12
N ALA A 25 1.73 -10.72 10.78
CA ALA A 25 1.22 -11.13 9.47
C ALA A 25 -0.31 -11.01 9.35
N ARG A 26 -0.98 -10.70 10.46
CA ARG A 26 -2.44 -10.48 10.56
C ARG A 26 -2.82 -9.00 10.49
N HIS A 27 -1.85 -8.10 10.43
CA HIS A 27 -2.10 -6.66 10.33
C HIS A 27 -1.29 -6.13 9.14
N GLY A 28 -1.94 -5.46 8.19
CA GLY A 28 -1.26 -4.96 7.01
C GLY A 28 -2.16 -4.74 5.82
N TYR A 29 -1.53 -4.68 4.65
CA TYR A 29 -2.18 -4.29 3.40
C TYR A 29 -1.84 -5.27 2.29
N GLU A 30 -2.79 -5.49 1.40
CA GLU A 30 -2.58 -6.15 0.13
C GLU A 30 -3.16 -5.26 -0.97
N PHE A 31 -2.34 -4.88 -1.95
CA PHE A 31 -2.80 -3.97 -2.99
C PHE A 31 -2.15 -4.26 -4.34
N VAL A 32 -2.81 -3.81 -5.40
CA VAL A 32 -2.30 -3.87 -6.76
C VAL A 32 -1.78 -2.50 -7.17
N ALA A 33 -0.54 -2.46 -7.66
CA ALA A 33 0.05 -1.25 -8.21
C ALA A 33 0.95 -1.59 -9.40
N PRO A 34 1.00 -0.73 -10.44
CA PRO A 34 2.02 -0.83 -11.46
C PRO A 34 3.36 -0.40 -10.88
N LEU A 35 4.36 -1.29 -10.92
CA LEU A 35 5.71 -0.98 -10.49
C LEU A 35 6.63 -0.82 -11.69
N ASP A 36 7.54 0.14 -11.64
CA ASP A 36 8.64 0.28 -12.60
C ASP A 36 9.78 -0.71 -12.32
N ALA A 37 10.85 -0.61 -13.12
CA ALA A 37 12.04 -1.44 -13.04
C ALA A 37 12.81 -1.32 -11.70
N ASP A 38 12.66 -0.19 -11.02
CA ASP A 38 13.26 0.12 -9.72
C ASP A 38 12.30 -0.19 -8.55
N GLY A 39 11.11 -0.72 -8.83
CA GLY A 39 10.11 -1.09 -7.84
C GLY A 39 9.28 0.09 -7.31
N HIS A 40 9.32 1.25 -7.95
CA HIS A 40 8.48 2.39 -7.57
C HIS A 40 7.16 2.36 -8.32
N ILE A 41 6.12 3.01 -7.77
CA ILE A 41 4.81 3.05 -8.43
C ILE A 41 4.90 3.94 -9.68
N ASP A 42 4.58 3.37 -10.84
CA ASP A 42 4.55 4.09 -12.10
C ASP A 42 3.24 4.91 -12.22
N ALA A 43 3.34 6.22 -12.06
CA ALA A 43 2.19 7.13 -12.14
C ALA A 43 1.50 7.14 -13.51
N GLY A 44 2.27 6.92 -14.59
CA GLY A 44 1.76 6.93 -15.96
C GLY A 44 0.89 5.71 -16.27
N LEU A 45 1.33 4.54 -15.84
CA LEU A 45 0.62 3.28 -15.97
C LEU A 45 -0.53 3.19 -14.96
N TRP A 46 -0.33 3.69 -13.73
CA TRP A 46 -1.41 3.79 -12.75
C TRP A 46 -2.59 4.56 -13.31
N LYS A 47 -2.38 5.70 -13.99
CA LYS A 47 -3.48 6.49 -14.55
C LYS A 47 -4.33 5.70 -15.56
N LYS A 48 -3.72 4.74 -16.26
CA LYS A 48 -4.40 3.88 -17.26
C LYS A 48 -5.11 2.70 -16.59
N GLU A 49 -4.49 2.13 -15.56
CA GLU A 49 -4.94 0.89 -14.90
C GLU A 49 -5.56 1.13 -13.51
N ARG A 50 -5.93 2.37 -13.17
CA ARG A 50 -6.37 2.75 -11.81
C ARG A 50 -7.53 1.90 -11.28
N ASP A 51 -8.43 1.47 -12.16
CA ASP A 51 -9.59 0.63 -11.82
C ASP A 51 -9.17 -0.75 -11.27
N ARG A 52 -8.01 -1.24 -11.71
CA ARG A 52 -7.42 -2.51 -11.28
C ARG A 52 -6.56 -2.37 -10.02
N CYS A 53 -6.22 -1.15 -9.62
CA CYS A 53 -5.34 -0.86 -8.49
C CYS A 53 -6.11 -0.88 -7.16
N ARG A 54 -6.68 -2.04 -6.82
CA ARG A 54 -7.44 -2.26 -5.58
C ARG A 54 -6.51 -2.42 -4.39
N VAL A 55 -6.96 -1.99 -3.21
CA VAL A 55 -6.30 -2.24 -1.92
C VAL A 55 -7.26 -2.93 -0.97
N ARG A 56 -6.70 -3.77 -0.12
CA ARG A 56 -7.34 -4.41 1.03
C ARG A 56 -6.49 -4.16 2.27
N ARG A 57 -7.08 -3.58 3.31
CA ARG A 57 -6.53 -3.56 4.67
C ARG A 57 -7.07 -4.76 5.44
N PHE A 58 -6.22 -5.39 6.23
CA PHE A 58 -6.61 -6.46 7.15
C PHE A 58 -6.00 -6.18 8.51
N TRP A 59 -6.82 -6.25 9.57
CA TRP A 59 -6.42 -5.90 10.93
C TRP A 59 -6.95 -6.92 11.95
N GLY A 60 -6.21 -8.01 12.13
CA GLY A 60 -6.55 -9.03 13.12
C GLY A 60 -7.77 -9.87 12.75
N ASP A 61 -8.90 -9.60 13.39
CA ASP A 61 -10.21 -10.22 13.18
C ASP A 61 -11.26 -9.21 12.67
N GLU A 62 -10.85 -7.96 12.45
CA GLU A 62 -11.73 -6.93 11.91
C GLU A 62 -12.10 -7.21 10.46
N GLU A 63 -13.23 -6.65 10.03
CA GLU A 63 -13.68 -6.71 8.65
C GLU A 63 -12.64 -6.07 7.73
N TRP A 64 -12.50 -6.64 6.53
CA TRP A 64 -11.53 -6.12 5.58
C TRP A 64 -12.03 -4.85 4.94
N GLU A 65 -11.22 -3.81 4.99
CA GLU A 65 -11.53 -2.55 4.32
C GLU A 65 -10.96 -2.59 2.90
N ILE A 66 -11.81 -2.29 1.92
CA ILE A 66 -11.49 -2.35 0.50
C ILE A 66 -11.49 -0.94 -0.08
N GLY A 67 -10.51 -0.65 -0.92
CA GLY A 67 -10.35 0.66 -1.53
C GLY A 67 -9.57 0.62 -2.84
N HIS A 68 -9.05 1.78 -3.21
CA HIS A 68 -8.20 1.99 -4.37
C HIS A 68 -6.92 2.72 -4.01
N LEU A 69 -5.83 2.37 -4.71
CA LEU A 69 -4.63 3.19 -4.74
C LEU A 69 -4.90 4.44 -5.59
N VAL A 70 -4.72 5.62 -5.00
CA VAL A 70 -4.90 6.93 -5.65
C VAL A 70 -3.59 7.73 -5.67
N HIS A 71 -3.41 8.53 -6.72
CA HIS A 71 -2.29 9.47 -6.85
C HIS A 71 -2.79 10.89 -6.65
N ARG A 72 -2.30 11.57 -5.61
CA ARG A 72 -2.74 12.91 -5.21
C ARG A 72 -1.94 14.03 -5.88
N PRO A 73 -2.50 15.25 -5.92
CA PRO A 73 -1.73 16.45 -6.28
C PRO A 73 -0.50 16.59 -5.38
N GLY A 74 0.68 16.79 -5.97
CA GLY A 74 1.95 16.87 -5.24
C GLY A 74 2.78 15.58 -5.25
N GLY A 75 2.31 14.52 -5.91
CA GLY A 75 3.10 13.30 -6.14
C GLY A 75 3.04 12.28 -4.99
N SER A 76 2.16 12.49 -4.02
CA SER A 76 1.88 11.51 -2.98
C SER A 76 0.89 10.46 -3.45
N TRP A 77 0.95 9.31 -2.81
CA TRP A 77 0.08 8.17 -3.08
C TRP A 77 -0.83 7.96 -1.89
N ALA A 78 -1.96 7.28 -2.07
CA ALA A 78 -2.80 6.92 -0.96
C ALA A 78 -3.76 5.77 -1.20
N PHE A 79 -4.36 5.26 -0.13
CA PHE A 79 -5.49 4.35 -0.18
C PHE A 79 -6.77 5.12 0.13
N HIS A 80 -7.69 5.10 -0.83
CA HIS A 80 -9.03 5.66 -0.71
C HIS A 80 -10.02 4.51 -0.54
N TYR A 81 -10.70 4.44 0.60
CA TYR A 81 -11.65 3.39 0.95
C TYR A 81 -13.07 3.77 0.50
N ASP A 82 -13.81 2.82 -0.05
CA ASP A 82 -15.18 3.00 -0.53
C ASP A 82 -16.17 2.72 0.61
N ILE A 83 -15.95 3.31 1.79
CA ILE A 83 -16.82 3.15 2.97
C ILE A 83 -17.89 4.25 2.99
N GLU A 84 -19.15 3.87 3.21
CA GLU A 84 -20.25 4.83 3.35
C GLU A 84 -20.15 5.56 4.70
N GLY A 85 -19.58 6.77 4.70
CA GLY A 85 -19.49 7.67 5.86
C GLY A 85 -18.85 9.02 5.52
N GLU A 86 -19.16 10.07 6.29
CA GLU A 86 -18.59 11.43 6.15
C GLU A 86 -17.10 11.54 6.56
N ASP A 87 -16.38 10.42 6.70
CA ASP A 87 -14.93 10.44 6.88
C ASP A 87 -14.26 10.45 5.49
N ASP A 88 -14.51 11.56 4.80
CA ASP A 88 -13.83 11.93 3.57
C ASP A 88 -12.41 12.37 3.97
N ASP A 89 -11.43 11.66 3.43
CA ASP A 89 -9.99 11.94 3.48
C ASP A 89 -9.18 11.37 4.67
N GLU A 90 -8.73 10.11 4.53
CA GLU A 90 -7.46 9.79 3.87
C GLU A 90 -6.23 9.70 4.79
N ALA A 91 -5.99 8.47 5.27
CA ALA A 91 -4.64 7.97 5.56
C ALA A 91 -3.69 8.44 4.43
N GLY A 92 -2.76 9.33 4.76
CA GLY A 92 -1.88 10.00 3.79
C GLY A 92 -0.59 9.23 3.62
N TYR A 93 -0.41 8.56 2.47
CA TYR A 93 0.75 7.70 2.23
C TYR A 93 1.89 8.49 1.56
N ARG A 94 3.12 8.22 1.96
CA ARG A 94 4.33 8.72 1.27
C ARG A 94 5.12 7.54 0.71
N PHE A 95 4.52 6.78 -0.22
CA PHE A 95 5.21 5.72 -0.94
C PHE A 95 6.29 6.23 -1.91
N GLY A 96 6.27 7.52 -2.25
CA GLY A 96 7.04 8.06 -3.39
C GLY A 96 8.56 7.96 -3.31
N ALA A 97 9.14 7.55 -2.18
CA ALA A 97 10.59 7.42 -2.01
C ALA A 97 11.08 5.98 -1.77
N HIS A 98 10.19 5.00 -1.63
CA HIS A 98 10.56 3.63 -1.29
C HIS A 98 10.19 2.66 -2.41
N ALA A 99 11.15 1.82 -2.80
CA ALA A 99 10.91 0.70 -3.69
C ALA A 99 10.11 -0.39 -2.98
N PHE A 100 9.10 -0.93 -3.66
CA PHE A 100 8.40 -2.14 -3.23
C PHE A 100 9.20 -3.35 -3.65
N ALA A 101 10.17 -3.72 -2.83
CA ALA A 101 10.95 -4.96 -2.97
C ALA A 101 10.80 -5.81 -1.71
N PRO A 102 10.67 -7.15 -1.82
CA PRO A 102 10.58 -8.02 -0.65
C PRO A 102 11.72 -7.77 0.35
N GLY A 103 11.37 -7.57 1.62
CA GLY A 103 12.31 -7.23 2.70
C GLY A 103 12.44 -5.73 2.98
N GLU A 104 12.04 -4.85 2.05
CA GLU A 104 12.06 -3.41 2.28
C GLU A 104 11.00 -2.97 3.29
N TYR A 105 11.24 -1.81 3.90
CA TYR A 105 10.36 -1.20 4.87
C TYR A 105 9.63 0.00 4.27
N VAL A 106 8.36 0.11 4.59
CA VAL A 106 7.49 1.17 4.11
C VAL A 106 6.68 1.71 5.27
N SER A 107 6.67 3.03 5.45
CA SER A 107 5.90 3.68 6.49
C SER A 107 4.58 4.19 5.95
N ILE A 108 3.51 3.88 6.67
CA ILE A 108 2.15 4.24 6.33
C ILE A 108 1.59 5.03 7.51
N LYS A 109 0.95 6.17 7.21
CA LYS A 109 0.24 6.98 8.19
C LYS A 109 -1.21 6.55 8.19
N ASP A 110 -1.72 6.11 9.34
CA ASP A 110 -3.13 5.73 9.51
C ASP A 110 -4.01 6.98 9.72
N GLU A 111 -5.31 6.80 9.98
CA GLU A 111 -6.32 7.87 10.02
C GLU A 111 -6.16 8.79 11.23
N ASP A 112 -5.75 8.25 12.39
CA ASP A 112 -5.36 9.04 13.58
C ASP A 112 -4.05 9.83 13.36
N GLY A 113 -3.33 9.49 12.30
CA GLY A 113 -2.10 10.13 11.92
C GLY A 113 -0.84 9.53 12.52
N GLU A 114 -0.97 8.36 13.14
CA GLU A 114 0.14 7.54 13.60
C GLU A 114 0.89 6.90 12.42
N LEU A 115 2.22 6.89 12.49
CA LEU A 115 3.07 6.24 11.49
C LEU A 115 3.38 4.81 11.92
N HIS A 116 2.92 3.86 11.13
CA HIS A 116 3.24 2.45 11.27
C HIS A 116 4.23 2.01 10.20
N THR A 117 5.25 1.27 10.60
CA THR A 117 6.20 0.67 9.67
C THR A 117 5.71 -0.72 9.27
N PHE A 118 5.78 -1.02 7.98
CA PHE A 118 5.44 -2.30 7.40
C PHE A 118 6.64 -2.85 6.65
N THR A 119 6.69 -4.17 6.50
CA THR A 119 7.67 -4.85 5.64
C THR A 119 6.97 -5.36 4.40
N VAL A 120 7.59 -5.15 3.24
CA VAL A 120 7.15 -5.76 1.98
C VAL A 120 7.44 -7.26 2.04
N VAL A 121 6.40 -8.08 2.05
CA VAL A 121 6.54 -9.53 2.20
C VAL A 121 6.53 -10.24 0.85
N THR A 122 5.67 -9.80 -0.06
CA THR A 122 5.59 -10.37 -1.40
C THR A 122 5.32 -9.30 -2.44
N VAL A 123 5.91 -9.48 -3.63
CA VAL A 123 5.60 -8.74 -4.85
C VAL A 123 5.43 -9.78 -5.95
N GLN A 124 4.22 -9.89 -6.50
CA GLN A 124 3.86 -10.93 -7.47
C GLN A 124 3.27 -10.30 -8.73
N ASP A 125 3.45 -10.94 -9.88
CA ASP A 125 2.78 -10.53 -11.13
C ASP A 125 1.26 -10.80 -11.03
N VAL A 126 0.45 -9.95 -11.65
CA VAL A 126 -1.02 -10.05 -11.69
C VAL A 126 -1.51 -10.63 -13.00
#